data_AF-A0A8I2ZET2-F1
#
_entry.id   AF-A0A8I2ZET2-F1
#
_cell.length_a   1.000
_cell.length_b   1.000
_cell.length_c   1.000
_cell.angle_alpha   90.00
_cell.angle_beta   90.00
_cell.angle_gamma   90.00
#
_symmetry.space_group_name_H-M   'P 1'
#
loop_
_entity.id
_entity.type
_entity.pdbx_description
1 polymer ?
#
loop_
_entity_poly.entity_id
_entity_poly.type
_entity_poly.pdbx_seq_one_letter_code
_entity_poly.pdbx_strand_id
1 'polypeptide(L)'
;MASLRSRGNLTCFYCGKRSSVKFNGTISDFLCLKCDATNYLDENGEITDPPVASTTSTTQPTQYAIPRSQSPEPATQAQSIFCSTCLKNQHLFTASLAQYLPEDPDHPEYAQLEKNYYRFRQRLEERYPQICADCEPKVLAQVQQAGYTARTDHLRRMMERSRQRRALPKRWTALDMADTLGRWFWLAGLMGQLLWHFATMADALSTTTTGPLRDPDELSPAWTSVLRWMADALPQSSVLVRMSFWANLLCIWWNPKFVQVFRGFSKHIHGLSQWYIFQGLVLLVRFLGVRIAGFAGAGEGRTSAQISLHALLAIVVVVLYALAQNVDGYTDEAKSLAQRTQLA
;
A
#
# COMPACT_ATOMS: atom_id res chain seq x y z
N MET A 1 47.66 -17.21 10.31
CA MET A 1 47.43 -17.69 8.94
C MET A 1 46.16 -17.00 8.43
N ALA A 2 46.27 -16.16 7.41
CA ALA A 2 45.14 -15.38 6.89
C ALA A 2 44.17 -16.31 6.14
N SER A 3 42.95 -16.46 6.65
CA SER A 3 41.88 -17.18 5.97
C SER A 3 41.52 -16.47 4.67
N LEU A 4 41.78 -17.11 3.53
CA LEU A 4 41.35 -16.68 2.21
C LEU A 4 39.86 -17.04 1.97
N ARG A 5 38.94 -16.43 2.73
CA ARG A 5 37.48 -16.37 2.46
C ARG A 5 36.98 -15.04 3.05
N SER A 6 36.34 -14.09 2.36
CA SER A 6 35.66 -14.09 1.06
C SER A 6 35.86 -12.74 0.32
N ARG A 7 36.11 -12.77 -1.00
CA ARG A 7 36.04 -11.59 -1.89
C ARG A 7 34.60 -11.29 -2.36
N GLY A 8 33.61 -11.80 -1.63
CA GLY A 8 32.18 -11.70 -1.96
C GLY A 8 31.53 -10.47 -1.35
N ASN A 9 30.37 -10.08 -1.88
CA ASN A 9 29.55 -9.08 -1.21
C ASN A 9 28.95 -9.68 0.08
N LEU A 10 28.90 -8.86 1.13
CA LEU A 10 28.34 -9.22 2.42
C LEU A 10 26.86 -9.59 2.28
N THR A 11 26.43 -10.62 3.01
CA THR A 11 25.02 -11.03 3.03
C THR A 11 24.36 -10.47 4.27
N CYS A 12 23.13 -9.96 4.13
CA CYS A 12 22.41 -9.44 5.28
C CYS A 12 21.80 -10.57 6.11
N PHE A 13 22.05 -10.56 7.42
CA PHE A 13 21.49 -11.50 8.41
C PHE A 13 19.96 -11.51 8.41
N TYR A 14 19.36 -10.33 8.40
CA TYR A 14 17.91 -10.17 8.57
C TYR A 14 17.10 -10.67 7.38
N CYS A 15 17.56 -10.42 6.15
CA CYS A 15 16.79 -10.75 4.94
C CYS A 15 17.42 -11.82 4.06
N GLY A 16 18.62 -12.32 4.41
CA GLY A 16 19.36 -13.33 3.65
C GLY A 16 19.86 -12.87 2.26
N LYS A 17 19.63 -11.61 1.88
CA LYS A 17 19.99 -11.10 0.54
C LYS A 17 21.42 -10.55 0.55
N ARG A 18 22.16 -10.82 -0.54
CA ARG A 18 23.46 -10.17 -0.80
C ARG A 18 23.31 -8.66 -0.91
N SER A 19 24.19 -7.94 -0.22
CA SER A 19 24.35 -6.50 -0.30
C SER A 19 25.25 -6.11 -1.49
N SER A 20 25.45 -4.82 -1.71
CA SER A 20 26.48 -4.28 -2.61
C SER A 20 27.81 -4.02 -1.90
N VAL A 21 27.86 -4.17 -0.57
CA VAL A 21 29.01 -3.85 0.26
C VAL A 21 29.96 -5.05 0.29
N LYS A 22 31.25 -4.81 0.11
CA LYS A 22 32.31 -5.83 0.24
C LYS A 22 33.05 -5.61 1.54
N PHE A 23 33.45 -6.69 2.20
CA PHE A 23 34.29 -6.60 3.37
C PHE A 23 35.70 -6.15 2.97
N ASN A 24 36.20 -5.10 3.61
CA ASN A 24 37.51 -4.50 3.35
C ASN A 24 38.44 -4.61 4.58
N GLY A 25 38.07 -5.41 5.59
CA GLY A 25 38.83 -5.58 6.83
C GLY A 25 38.72 -4.43 7.85
N THR A 26 38.02 -3.34 7.52
CA THR A 26 37.88 -2.15 8.40
C THR A 26 36.44 -1.77 8.71
N ILE A 27 35.47 -2.32 7.98
CA ILE A 27 34.04 -2.06 8.21
C ILE A 27 33.56 -2.92 9.39
N SER A 28 33.15 -2.27 10.48
CA SER A 28 32.52 -2.89 11.67
C SER A 28 31.03 -3.16 11.51
N ASP A 29 30.38 -2.50 10.56
CA ASP A 29 28.94 -2.62 10.33
C ASP A 29 28.56 -2.14 8.93
N PHE A 30 27.46 -2.67 8.39
CA PHE A 30 26.94 -2.21 7.11
C PHE A 30 25.41 -2.17 7.08
N LEU A 31 24.88 -1.14 6.42
CA LEU A 31 23.46 -0.99 6.16
C LEU A 31 23.02 -1.78 4.93
N CYS A 32 22.05 -2.68 5.09
CA CYS A 32 21.46 -3.42 3.97
C CYS A 32 20.42 -2.56 3.23
N LEU A 33 20.72 -2.11 2.01
CA LEU A 33 19.79 -1.30 1.18
C LEU A 33 18.46 -1.99 0.80
N LYS A 34 18.29 -3.29 1.09
CA LYS A 34 17.07 -4.04 0.77
C LYS A 34 16.06 -4.00 1.93
N CYS A 35 16.55 -4.20 3.15
CA CYS A 35 15.73 -4.25 4.37
C CYS A 35 16.04 -3.14 5.39
N ASP A 36 16.97 -2.25 5.05
CA ASP A 36 17.52 -1.16 5.87
C ASP A 36 18.08 -1.63 7.22
N ALA A 37 18.46 -2.90 7.31
CA ALA A 37 19.05 -3.45 8.52
C ALA A 37 20.54 -3.22 8.60
N THR A 38 21.00 -2.68 9.73
CA THR A 38 22.42 -2.60 10.07
C THR A 38 22.87 -3.97 10.56
N ASN A 39 23.85 -4.55 9.87
CA ASN A 39 24.48 -5.81 10.25
C ASN A 39 25.84 -5.45 10.82
N TYR A 40 26.14 -5.97 12.00
CA TYR A 40 27.42 -5.75 12.66
C TYR A 40 28.35 -6.89 12.29
N LEU A 41 29.63 -6.58 12.16
CA LEU A 41 30.67 -7.51 11.74
C LEU A 41 31.74 -7.61 12.83
N ASP A 42 32.32 -8.79 12.98
CA ASP A 42 33.53 -8.98 13.78
C ASP A 42 34.81 -8.66 13.00
N GLU A 43 35.97 -8.83 13.64
CA GLU A 43 37.30 -8.61 13.05
C GLU A 43 37.55 -9.48 11.80
N ASN A 44 36.80 -10.57 11.67
CA ASN A 44 36.92 -11.53 10.58
C ASN A 44 35.91 -11.26 9.44
N GLY A 45 35.01 -10.30 9.63
CA GLY A 45 33.94 -9.97 8.68
C GLY A 45 32.74 -10.90 8.73
N GLU A 46 32.59 -11.67 9.81
CA GLU A 46 31.41 -12.48 10.09
C GLU A 46 30.36 -11.65 10.83
N ILE A 47 29.09 -12.00 10.66
CA ILE A 47 28.00 -11.26 11.29
C ILE A 47 28.02 -11.52 12.79
N THR A 48 28.13 -10.46 13.56
CA THR A 48 28.02 -10.49 15.02
C THR A 48 26.71 -9.88 15.48
N ASP A 49 26.35 -10.15 16.73
CA ASP A 49 25.22 -9.51 17.38
C ASP A 49 25.44 -7.98 17.37
N PRO A 50 24.37 -7.19 17.25
CA PRO A 50 24.48 -5.76 17.46
C PRO A 50 25.17 -5.53 18.81
N PRO A 51 26.17 -4.63 18.88
CA PRO A 51 26.75 -4.27 20.17
C PRO A 51 25.58 -3.92 21.07
N VAL A 52 25.66 -4.34 22.34
CA VAL A 52 24.66 -3.98 23.36
C VAL A 52 24.75 -2.47 23.52
N ALA A 53 24.13 -1.76 22.59
CA ALA A 53 23.84 -0.37 22.71
C ALA A 53 22.89 -0.34 23.89
N SER A 54 23.36 0.17 25.01
CA SER A 54 22.54 0.85 25.99
C SER A 54 21.36 1.43 25.23
N THR A 55 20.17 0.94 25.54
CA THR A 55 18.88 1.36 24.98
C THR A 55 18.61 2.81 25.39
N THR A 56 19.47 3.71 24.91
CA THR A 56 19.32 5.14 24.98
C THR A 56 19.45 5.64 23.55
N SER A 57 18.39 5.38 22.78
CA SER A 57 17.88 6.41 21.90
C SER A 57 17.47 7.61 22.77
N THR A 58 18.45 8.34 23.29
CA THR A 58 18.25 9.70 23.79
C THR A 58 18.44 10.60 22.60
N THR A 59 17.33 11.07 22.04
CA THR A 59 17.26 12.40 21.42
C THR A 59 18.11 13.32 22.28
N GLN A 60 19.30 13.72 21.82
CA GLN A 60 20.17 14.59 22.59
C GLN A 60 19.39 15.86 22.96
N PRO A 61 19.13 16.13 24.25
CA PRO A 61 18.84 17.48 24.64
C PRO A 61 20.19 18.21 24.58
N THR A 62 20.23 19.30 23.82
CA THR A 62 21.33 20.26 23.86
C THR A 62 21.58 20.67 25.32
N GLN A 63 22.66 20.18 25.93
CA GLN A 63 23.05 20.53 27.29
C GLN A 63 24.48 21.07 27.26
N TYR A 64 24.60 22.37 27.52
CA TYR A 64 25.86 23.08 27.64
C TYR A 64 26.51 22.76 28.98
N ALA A 65 27.48 21.84 28.99
CA ALA A 65 28.64 21.78 29.89
C ALA A 65 29.42 20.50 29.60
N ILE A 66 30.75 20.60 29.47
CA ILE A 66 31.65 19.46 29.25
C ILE A 66 31.99 18.84 30.62
N PRO A 67 31.62 17.59 30.93
CA PRO A 67 32.21 16.86 32.03
C PRO A 67 33.50 16.17 31.55
N ARG A 68 34.52 16.23 32.41
CA ARG A 68 35.86 15.67 32.25
C ARG A 68 35.82 14.19 31.82
N SER A 69 36.68 13.83 30.87
CA SER A 69 36.94 12.47 30.40
C SER A 69 37.28 11.52 31.56
N GLN A 70 36.37 10.61 31.89
CA GLN A 70 36.75 9.35 32.52
C GLN A 70 37.20 8.42 31.39
N SER A 71 38.45 7.94 31.52
CA SER A 71 39.08 6.99 30.60
C SER A 71 38.14 5.80 30.38
N PRO A 72 38.00 5.27 29.15
CA PRO A 72 37.24 4.05 28.93
C PRO A 72 37.88 2.93 29.75
N GLU A 73 37.13 2.40 30.72
CA GLU A 73 37.45 1.12 31.34
C GLU A 73 37.55 0.09 30.20
N PRO A 74 38.64 -0.69 30.10
CA PRO A 74 38.78 -1.65 29.02
C PRO A 74 37.61 -2.62 29.10
N ALA A 75 36.87 -2.73 28.00
CA ALA A 75 35.77 -3.66 27.84
C ALA A 75 36.20 -5.02 28.39
N THR A 76 35.63 -5.39 29.54
CA THR A 76 35.72 -6.75 30.08
C THR A 76 35.41 -7.68 28.91
N GLN A 77 36.41 -8.47 28.50
CA GLN A 77 36.28 -9.55 27.53
C GLN A 77 34.94 -10.22 27.77
N ALA A 78 34.04 -10.16 26.78
CA ALA A 78 32.72 -10.73 26.88
C ALA A 78 32.84 -12.15 27.43
N GLN A 79 32.41 -12.36 28.68
CA GLN A 79 32.50 -13.67 29.32
C GLN A 79 31.68 -14.63 28.46
N SER A 80 32.35 -15.63 27.90
CA SER A 80 31.71 -16.62 27.04
C SER A 80 30.54 -17.28 27.78
N ILE A 81 29.41 -17.41 27.09
CA ILE A 81 28.21 -18.10 27.59
C ILE A 81 28.51 -19.58 27.88
N PHE A 82 29.51 -20.12 27.20
CA PHE A 82 29.99 -21.49 27.35
C PHE A 82 31.04 -21.60 28.45
N CYS A 83 30.98 -22.68 29.23
CA CYS A 83 32.05 -23.02 30.16
C CYS A 83 33.33 -23.43 29.41
N SER A 84 34.47 -23.42 30.10
CA SER A 84 35.76 -23.77 29.49
C SER A 84 35.80 -25.19 28.90
N THR A 85 35.06 -26.14 29.49
CA THR A 85 34.90 -27.50 28.96
C THR A 85 34.12 -27.52 27.65
N CYS A 86 32.99 -26.80 27.56
CA CYS A 86 32.21 -26.71 26.32
C CYS A 86 33.04 -26.06 25.20
N LEU A 87 33.79 -24.98 25.51
CA LEU A 87 34.68 -24.35 24.54
C LEU A 87 35.78 -25.30 24.04
N LYS A 88 36.40 -26.07 24.93
CA LYS A 88 37.37 -27.10 24.55
C LYS A 88 36.75 -28.19 23.66
N ASN A 89 35.55 -28.67 24.01
CA ASN A 89 34.84 -29.67 23.22
C ASN A 89 34.47 -29.16 21.83
N GLN A 90 34.00 -27.92 21.71
CA GLN A 90 33.71 -27.27 20.42
C GLN A 90 34.97 -27.14 19.56
N HIS A 91 36.10 -26.79 20.17
CA HIS A 91 37.39 -26.72 19.47
C HIS A 91 37.84 -28.11 19.00
N LEU A 92 37.79 -29.14 19.85
CA LEU A 92 38.16 -30.51 19.48
C LEU A 92 37.26 -31.07 18.38
N PHE A 93 35.96 -30.80 18.47
CA PHE A 93 34.99 -31.18 17.45
C PHE A 93 35.31 -30.56 16.10
N THR A 94 35.51 -29.24 16.08
CA THR A 94 35.82 -28.49 14.85
C THR A 94 37.15 -28.92 14.24
N ALA A 95 38.20 -29.07 15.06
CA ALA A 95 39.51 -29.53 14.61
C ALA A 95 39.46 -30.96 14.03
N SER A 96 38.72 -31.86 14.68
CA SER A 96 38.57 -33.24 14.22
C SER A 96 37.79 -33.34 12.91
N LEU A 97 36.76 -32.49 12.73
CA LEU A 97 36.03 -32.42 11.46
C LEU A 97 36.86 -31.83 10.33
N ALA A 98 37.67 -30.80 10.61
CA ALA A 98 38.53 -30.16 9.62
C ALA A 98 39.60 -31.13 9.07
N GLN A 99 40.04 -32.09 9.87
CA GLN A 99 41.07 -33.07 9.51
C GLN A 99 40.48 -34.40 8.96
N TYR A 100 39.14 -34.53 8.85
CA TYR A 100 38.52 -35.81 8.52
C TYR A 100 38.67 -36.21 7.05
N LEU A 101 38.54 -35.26 6.12
CA LEU A 101 38.72 -35.51 4.70
C LEU A 101 40.15 -35.13 4.30
N PRO A 102 40.85 -35.98 3.52
CA PRO A 102 42.12 -35.61 2.90
C PRO A 102 41.96 -34.36 2.03
N GLU A 103 43.02 -33.54 1.94
CA GLU A 103 43.02 -32.36 1.07
C GLU A 103 43.03 -32.76 -0.42
N ASP A 104 43.58 -33.93 -0.75
CA ASP A 104 43.61 -34.49 -2.09
C ASP A 104 42.28 -35.21 -2.44
N PRO A 105 41.51 -34.71 -3.42
CA PRO A 105 40.26 -35.32 -3.85
C PRO A 105 40.42 -36.70 -4.51
N ASP A 106 41.61 -36.99 -5.06
CA ASP A 106 41.91 -38.27 -5.73
C ASP A 106 42.40 -39.35 -4.75
N HIS A 107 42.39 -39.06 -3.45
CA HIS A 107 42.78 -40.01 -2.41
C HIS A 107 41.90 -41.27 -2.48
N PRO A 108 42.48 -42.48 -2.44
CA PRO A 108 41.75 -43.74 -2.67
C PRO A 108 40.58 -43.98 -1.70
N GLU A 109 40.67 -43.42 -0.49
CA GLU A 109 39.63 -43.55 0.54
C GLU A 109 38.62 -42.38 0.58
N TYR A 110 38.78 -41.36 -0.27
CA TYR A 110 37.98 -40.12 -0.20
C TYR A 110 36.47 -40.41 -0.27
N ALA A 111 36.02 -41.15 -1.28
CA ALA A 111 34.62 -41.50 -1.48
C ALA A 111 34.02 -42.30 -0.30
N GLN A 112 34.84 -43.14 0.35
CA GLN A 112 34.41 -43.92 1.51
C GLN A 112 34.34 -43.06 2.78
N LEU A 113 35.26 -42.13 2.98
CA LEU A 113 35.22 -41.16 4.08
C LEU A 113 34.03 -40.22 3.94
N GLU A 114 33.79 -39.67 2.75
CA GLU A 114 32.64 -38.80 2.48
C GLU A 114 31.31 -39.49 2.81
N LYS A 115 31.14 -40.74 2.39
CA LYS A 115 29.95 -41.55 2.72
C LYS A 115 29.77 -41.76 4.24
N ASN A 116 30.87 -41.82 4.99
CA ASN A 116 30.86 -42.06 6.44
C ASN A 116 30.91 -40.77 7.27
N TYR A 117 30.97 -39.60 6.65
CA TYR A 117 31.09 -38.30 7.31
C TYR A 117 30.06 -38.10 8.43
N TYR A 118 28.79 -38.36 8.15
CA TYR A 118 27.71 -38.16 9.12
C TYR A 118 27.85 -39.08 10.35
N ARG A 119 28.29 -40.33 10.16
CA ARG A 119 28.54 -41.26 11.28
C ARG A 119 29.76 -40.85 12.10
N PHE A 120 30.80 -40.33 11.45
CA PHE A 120 31.95 -39.78 12.14
C PHE A 120 31.58 -38.55 12.97
N ARG A 121 30.83 -37.61 12.37
CA ARG A 121 30.31 -36.42 13.04
C ARG A 121 29.48 -36.79 14.27
N GLN A 122 28.51 -37.70 14.14
CA GLN A 122 27.67 -38.12 15.26
C GLN A 122 28.50 -38.69 16.43
N ARG A 123 29.47 -39.56 16.14
CA ARG A 123 30.37 -40.12 17.17
C ARG A 123 31.24 -39.05 17.84
N LEU A 124 31.60 -37.99 17.11
CA LEU A 124 32.29 -36.84 17.68
C LEU A 124 31.37 -36.00 18.57
N GLU A 125 30.10 -35.79 18.19
CA GLU A 125 29.11 -35.07 19.02
C GLU A 125 28.82 -35.84 20.32
N GLU A 126 28.77 -37.17 20.27
CA GLU A 126 28.63 -38.03 21.45
C GLU A 126 29.86 -37.97 22.38
N ARG A 127 31.07 -37.97 21.83
CA ARG A 127 32.33 -37.91 22.59
C ARG A 127 32.63 -36.53 23.16
N TYR A 128 32.32 -35.48 22.39
CA TYR A 128 32.56 -34.09 22.73
C TYR A 128 31.24 -33.31 22.64
N PRO A 129 30.38 -33.39 23.68
CA PRO A 129 29.15 -32.63 23.72
C PRO A 129 29.44 -31.13 23.55
N GLN A 130 28.77 -30.51 22.59
CA GLN A 130 28.99 -29.11 22.22
C GLN A 130 28.52 -28.15 23.33
N ILE A 131 27.50 -28.56 24.08
CA ILE A 131 26.85 -27.80 25.13
C ILE A 131 26.53 -28.76 26.28
N CYS A 132 26.88 -28.41 27.51
CA CYS A 132 26.47 -29.15 28.71
C CYS A 132 25.12 -28.64 29.24
N ALA A 133 24.49 -29.43 30.11
CA ALA A 133 23.20 -29.11 30.71
C ALA A 133 23.15 -27.74 31.43
N ASP A 134 24.28 -27.27 31.96
CA ASP A 134 24.37 -25.95 32.64
C ASP A 134 24.49 -24.77 31.66
N CYS A 135 25.07 -25.01 30.48
CA CYS A 135 25.26 -23.99 29.46
C CYS A 135 24.05 -23.89 28.53
N GLU A 136 23.35 -24.99 28.28
CA GLU A 136 22.17 -25.05 27.42
C GLU A 136 21.12 -23.97 27.71
N PRO A 137 20.63 -23.78 28.96
CA PRO A 137 19.62 -22.77 29.22
C PRO A 137 20.11 -21.34 28.94
N LYS A 138 21.41 -21.07 29.17
CA LYS A 138 22.01 -19.75 28.92
C LYS A 138 22.10 -19.45 27.42
N VAL A 139 22.54 -20.44 26.63
CA VAL A 139 22.63 -20.33 25.17
C VAL A 139 21.23 -20.14 24.57
N LEU A 140 20.25 -20.93 25.02
CA LEU A 140 18.87 -20.79 24.58
C LEU A 140 18.30 -19.41 24.91
N ALA A 141 18.54 -18.88 26.11
CA ALA A 141 18.11 -17.54 26.48
C ALA A 141 18.71 -16.46 25.58
N GLN A 142 20.02 -16.54 25.30
CA GLN A 142 20.69 -15.60 24.39
C GLN A 142 20.13 -15.66 22.97
N VAL A 143 19.94 -16.87 22.43
CA VAL A 143 19.38 -17.09 21.08
C VAL A 143 17.95 -16.52 21.00
N GLN A 144 17.13 -16.75 22.03
CA GLN A 144 15.78 -16.19 22.10
C GLN A 144 15.79 -14.66 22.17
N GLN A 145 16.69 -14.07 22.96
CA GLN A 145 16.84 -12.63 23.09
C GLN A 145 17.29 -11.98 21.76
N ALA A 146 18.29 -12.57 21.10
CA ALA A 146 18.76 -12.12 19.79
C ALA A 146 17.63 -12.22 18.74
N GLY A 147 16.90 -13.34 18.73
CA GLY A 147 15.75 -13.53 17.84
C GLY A 147 14.61 -12.52 18.08
N TYR A 148 14.30 -12.21 19.33
CA TYR A 148 13.30 -11.20 19.68
C TYR A 148 13.73 -9.80 19.23
N THR A 149 14.99 -9.44 19.48
CA THR A 149 15.58 -8.15 19.07
C THR A 149 15.54 -7.99 17.55
N ALA A 150 15.91 -9.03 16.81
CA ALA A 150 15.88 -8.99 15.34
C ALA A 150 14.46 -8.80 14.78
N ARG A 151 13.45 -9.47 15.37
CA ARG A 151 12.05 -9.33 14.94
C ARG A 151 11.48 -7.96 15.25
N THR A 152 11.71 -7.45 16.47
CA THR A 152 11.19 -6.14 16.89
C THR A 152 11.82 -5.00 16.09
N ASP A 153 13.12 -5.08 15.86
CA ASP A 153 13.85 -4.12 15.02
C ASP A 153 13.37 -4.15 13.56
N HIS A 154 13.18 -5.33 12.97
CA HIS A 154 12.62 -5.47 11.62
C HIS A 154 11.22 -4.83 11.50
N LEU A 155 10.33 -5.08 12.45
CA LEU A 155 8.99 -4.47 12.47
C LEU A 155 9.06 -2.95 12.62
N ARG A 156 9.90 -2.45 13.54
CA ARG A 156 10.12 -1.01 13.73
C ARG A 156 10.55 -0.33 12.43
N ARG A 157 11.50 -0.91 11.70
CA ARG A 157 11.96 -0.35 10.41
C ARG A 157 10.88 -0.40 9.33
N MET A 158 10.10 -1.48 9.27
CA MET A 158 8.97 -1.56 8.34
C MET A 158 7.94 -0.45 8.58
N MET A 159 7.67 -0.14 9.85
CA MET A 159 6.79 0.96 10.25
C MET A 159 7.37 2.32 9.90
N GLU A 160 8.66 2.55 10.18
CA GLU A 160 9.34 3.80 9.83
C GLU A 160 9.35 4.03 8.31
N ARG A 161 9.58 2.98 7.51
CA ARG A 161 9.48 3.04 6.05
C ARG A 161 8.06 3.41 5.59
N SER A 162 7.04 2.86 6.23
CA SER A 162 5.65 3.24 5.94
C SER A 162 5.41 4.71 6.25
N ARG A 163 5.94 5.22 7.37
CA ARG A 163 5.84 6.63 7.78
C ARG A 163 6.56 7.56 6.80
N GLN A 164 7.80 7.25 6.43
CA GLN A 164 8.57 8.02 5.44
C GLN A 164 7.86 8.06 4.08
N ARG A 165 7.31 6.93 3.62
CA ARG A 165 6.51 6.89 2.38
C ARG A 165 5.25 7.75 2.45
N ARG A 166 4.63 7.92 3.62
CA ARG A 166 3.49 8.82 3.82
C ARG A 166 3.91 10.29 3.91
N ALA A 167 5.09 10.58 4.42
CA ALA A 167 5.62 11.93 4.55
C ALA A 167 6.12 12.50 3.21
N LEU A 168 6.57 11.64 2.29
CA LEU A 168 6.95 12.05 0.94
C LEU A 168 5.74 12.54 0.14
N PRO A 169 5.88 13.63 -0.64
CA PRO A 169 4.80 14.13 -1.47
C PRO A 169 4.36 13.05 -2.46
N LYS A 170 3.03 12.89 -2.62
CA LYS A 170 2.44 11.89 -3.52
C LYS A 170 2.93 12.14 -4.95
N ARG A 171 3.78 11.26 -5.47
CA ARG A 171 4.19 11.29 -6.87
C ARG A 171 3.01 10.84 -7.73
N TRP A 172 2.51 11.73 -8.58
CA TRP A 172 1.46 11.40 -9.53
C TRP A 172 1.96 10.34 -10.51
N THR A 173 1.21 9.24 -10.62
CA THR A 173 1.48 8.19 -11.60
C THR A 173 0.46 8.26 -12.73
N ALA A 174 0.77 7.67 -13.89
CA ALA A 174 -0.18 7.56 -15.00
C ALA A 174 -1.50 6.90 -14.58
N LEU A 175 -1.46 5.96 -13.62
CA LEU A 175 -2.65 5.35 -13.02
C LEU A 175 -3.51 6.35 -12.24
N ASP A 176 -2.90 7.29 -11.49
CA ASP A 176 -3.65 8.33 -10.78
C ASP A 176 -4.27 9.33 -11.76
N MET A 177 -3.61 9.59 -12.90
CA MET A 177 -4.17 10.43 -13.97
C MET A 177 -5.36 9.75 -14.65
N ALA A 178 -5.25 8.47 -14.98
CA ALA A 178 -6.35 7.68 -15.53
C ALA A 178 -7.54 7.63 -14.56
N ASP A 179 -7.29 7.41 -13.26
CA ASP A 179 -8.33 7.46 -12.24
C ASP A 179 -9.04 8.82 -12.18
N THR A 180 -8.27 9.91 -12.21
CA THR A 180 -8.82 11.27 -12.23
C THR A 180 -9.67 11.50 -13.48
N LEU A 181 -9.20 11.06 -14.64
CA LEU A 181 -9.91 11.19 -15.91
C LEU A 181 -11.24 10.43 -15.90
N GLY A 182 -11.23 9.18 -15.43
CA GLY A 182 -12.45 8.38 -15.30
C GLY A 182 -13.47 9.03 -14.36
N ARG A 183 -13.01 9.55 -13.21
CA ARG A 183 -13.86 10.32 -12.29
C ARG A 183 -14.48 11.55 -12.95
N TRP A 184 -13.72 12.27 -13.77
CA TRP A 184 -14.25 13.42 -14.53
C TRP A 184 -15.30 13.00 -15.55
N PHE A 185 -15.07 11.93 -16.32
CA PHE A 185 -16.08 11.42 -17.25
C PHE A 185 -17.36 10.97 -16.51
N TRP A 186 -17.22 10.33 -15.37
CA TRP A 186 -18.34 9.90 -14.54
C TRP A 186 -19.20 11.09 -14.07
N LEU A 187 -18.55 12.15 -13.55
CA LEU A 187 -19.21 13.38 -13.10
C LEU A 187 -19.80 14.17 -14.28
N ALA A 188 -19.09 14.26 -15.40
CA ALA A 188 -19.56 14.93 -16.61
C ALA A 188 -20.84 14.24 -17.15
N GLY A 189 -20.90 12.91 -17.08
CA GLY A 189 -22.10 12.15 -17.41
C GLY A 189 -23.30 12.51 -16.52
N LEU A 190 -23.10 12.61 -15.20
CA LEU A 190 -24.15 13.04 -14.27
C LEU A 190 -24.61 14.47 -14.57
N MET A 191 -23.66 15.41 -14.65
CA MET A 191 -23.95 16.82 -14.88
C MET A 191 -24.68 17.02 -16.21
N GLY A 192 -24.19 16.41 -17.29
CA GLY A 192 -24.83 16.48 -18.60
C GLY A 192 -26.27 15.97 -18.58
N GLN A 193 -26.55 14.90 -17.83
CA GLN A 193 -27.90 14.38 -17.67
C GLN A 193 -28.81 15.34 -16.87
N LEU A 194 -28.32 15.90 -15.77
CA LEU A 194 -29.09 16.86 -14.97
C LEU A 194 -29.38 18.14 -15.76
N LEU A 195 -28.41 18.63 -16.51
CA LEU A 195 -28.55 19.77 -17.42
C LEU A 195 -29.58 19.48 -18.51
N TRP A 196 -29.61 18.25 -19.04
CA TRP A 196 -30.64 17.83 -19.99
C TRP A 196 -32.04 17.86 -19.37
N HIS A 197 -32.25 17.26 -18.20
CA HIS A 197 -33.54 17.31 -17.50
C HIS A 197 -33.98 18.74 -17.16
N PHE A 198 -33.02 19.58 -16.73
CA PHE A 198 -33.29 20.98 -16.44
C PHE A 198 -33.69 21.76 -17.69
N ALA A 199 -32.96 21.63 -18.79
CA ALA A 199 -33.24 22.31 -20.05
C ALA A 199 -34.61 21.91 -20.62
N THR A 200 -34.96 20.61 -20.60
CA THR A 200 -36.28 20.15 -21.10
C THR A 200 -37.42 20.61 -20.21
N MET A 201 -37.24 20.64 -18.90
CA MET A 201 -38.24 21.18 -17.98
C MET A 201 -38.40 22.69 -18.15
N ALA A 202 -37.31 23.45 -18.23
CA ALA A 202 -37.36 24.91 -18.40
C ALA A 202 -38.10 25.30 -19.69
N ASP A 203 -37.86 24.57 -20.79
CA ASP A 203 -38.59 24.75 -22.05
C ASP A 203 -40.09 24.46 -21.89
N ALA A 204 -40.45 23.33 -21.26
CA ALA A 204 -41.85 22.94 -21.01
C ALA A 204 -42.60 23.92 -20.09
N LEU A 205 -41.95 24.47 -19.07
CA LEU A 205 -42.55 25.50 -18.21
C LEU A 205 -42.71 26.83 -18.95
N SER A 206 -41.73 27.22 -19.78
CA SER A 206 -41.80 28.47 -20.55
C SER A 206 -42.94 28.45 -21.57
N THR A 207 -43.10 27.35 -22.29
CA THR A 207 -44.16 27.15 -23.30
C THR A 207 -45.56 27.04 -22.68
N THR A 208 -45.68 26.46 -21.48
CA THR A 208 -46.94 26.43 -20.72
C THR A 208 -47.39 27.85 -20.32
N THR A 209 -46.44 28.77 -20.10
CA THR A 209 -46.77 30.15 -19.67
C THR A 209 -47.12 31.07 -20.84
N THR A 210 -46.62 30.78 -22.06
CA THR A 210 -46.79 31.63 -23.26
C THR A 210 -47.71 31.02 -24.34
N GLY A 211 -48.55 30.04 -23.97
CA GLY A 211 -49.35 29.28 -24.93
C GLY A 211 -50.55 30.05 -25.55
N PRO A 212 -51.11 29.57 -26.68
CA PRO A 212 -52.18 30.27 -27.43
C PRO A 212 -53.53 30.44 -26.69
N LEU A 213 -53.72 29.73 -25.56
CA LEU A 213 -54.93 29.78 -24.74
C LEU A 213 -54.78 30.71 -23.50
N ARG A 214 -53.67 31.44 -23.37
CA ARG A 214 -53.40 32.33 -22.23
C ARG A 214 -54.01 33.71 -22.49
N ASP A 215 -54.55 34.30 -21.43
CA ASP A 215 -55.06 35.67 -21.43
C ASP A 215 -53.88 36.65 -21.61
N PRO A 216 -53.85 37.50 -22.66
CA PRO A 216 -52.73 38.40 -22.94
C PRO A 216 -52.47 39.45 -21.84
N ASP A 217 -53.43 39.65 -20.92
CA ASP A 217 -53.33 40.63 -19.83
C ASP A 217 -52.66 40.06 -18.55
N GLU A 218 -52.36 38.76 -18.50
CA GLU A 218 -51.62 38.19 -17.38
C GLU A 218 -50.11 38.37 -17.56
N LEU A 219 -49.53 39.27 -16.74
CA LEU A 219 -48.09 39.47 -16.65
C LEU A 219 -47.39 38.12 -16.40
N SER A 220 -46.62 37.65 -17.38
CA SER A 220 -45.76 36.49 -17.17
C SER A 220 -44.80 36.78 -15.99
N PRO A 221 -44.69 35.87 -15.01
CA PRO A 221 -43.82 36.10 -13.87
C PRO A 221 -42.36 36.30 -14.31
N ALA A 222 -41.63 37.22 -13.68
CA ALA A 222 -40.23 37.48 -14.04
C ALA A 222 -39.32 36.22 -14.04
N TRP A 223 -39.69 35.18 -13.27
CA TRP A 223 -38.95 33.92 -13.22
C TRP A 223 -38.97 33.11 -14.53
N THR A 224 -39.98 33.27 -15.40
CA THR A 224 -40.04 32.52 -16.67
C THR A 224 -39.00 33.03 -17.67
N SER A 225 -38.75 34.34 -17.70
CA SER A 225 -37.72 34.96 -18.53
C SER A 225 -36.32 34.54 -18.07
N VAL A 226 -36.10 34.44 -16.76
CA VAL A 226 -34.84 33.97 -16.17
C VAL A 226 -34.61 32.48 -16.49
N LEU A 227 -35.62 31.63 -16.35
CA LEU A 227 -35.53 30.21 -16.73
C LEU A 227 -35.21 30.02 -18.21
N ARG A 228 -35.84 30.81 -19.09
CA ARG A 228 -35.59 30.75 -20.53
C ARG A 228 -34.17 31.17 -20.87
N TRP A 229 -33.68 32.27 -20.29
CA TRP A 229 -32.29 32.70 -20.46
C TRP A 229 -31.29 31.62 -20.00
N MET A 230 -31.54 30.96 -18.87
CA MET A 230 -30.71 29.85 -18.40
C MET A 230 -30.77 28.62 -19.32
N ALA A 231 -31.93 28.33 -19.91
CA ALA A 231 -32.09 27.25 -20.88
C ALA A 231 -31.38 27.55 -22.21
N ASP A 232 -31.44 28.79 -22.69
CA ASP A 232 -30.79 29.25 -23.92
C ASP A 232 -29.25 29.32 -23.77
N ALA A 233 -28.76 29.53 -22.55
CA ALA A 233 -27.33 29.46 -22.25
C ALA A 233 -26.76 28.03 -22.33
N LEU A 234 -27.63 27.00 -22.30
CA LEU A 234 -27.22 25.61 -22.38
C LEU A 234 -27.12 25.14 -23.84
N PRO A 235 -26.21 24.20 -24.15
CA PRO A 235 -26.25 23.49 -25.43
C PRO A 235 -27.63 22.85 -25.65
N GLN A 236 -28.01 22.67 -26.92
CA GLN A 236 -29.26 21.99 -27.27
C GLN A 236 -29.44 20.68 -26.50
N SER A 237 -30.67 20.39 -26.08
CA SER A 237 -31.03 19.23 -25.26
C SER A 237 -30.55 17.90 -25.86
N SER A 238 -30.58 17.77 -27.19
CA SER A 238 -30.06 16.63 -27.97
C SER A 238 -28.53 16.46 -27.84
N VAL A 239 -27.79 17.56 -27.72
CA VAL A 239 -26.34 17.55 -27.51
C VAL A 239 -26.04 17.15 -26.07
N LEU A 240 -26.74 17.70 -25.09
CA LEU A 240 -26.55 17.37 -23.67
C LEU A 240 -26.76 15.89 -23.38
N VAL A 241 -27.85 15.31 -23.92
CA VAL A 241 -28.14 13.89 -23.71
C VAL A 241 -27.13 12.98 -24.39
N ARG A 242 -26.67 13.36 -25.60
CA ARG A 242 -25.61 12.63 -26.32
C ARG A 242 -24.28 12.70 -25.57
N MET A 243 -23.90 13.88 -25.09
CA MET A 243 -22.67 14.07 -24.31
C MET A 243 -22.71 13.26 -23.01
N SER A 244 -23.83 13.29 -22.28
CA SER A 244 -24.05 12.47 -21.09
C SER A 244 -23.90 10.97 -21.38
N PHE A 245 -24.47 10.49 -22.48
CA PHE A 245 -24.38 9.08 -22.88
C PHE A 245 -22.93 8.68 -23.20
N TRP A 246 -22.24 9.44 -24.05
CA TRP A 246 -20.85 9.15 -24.42
C TRP A 246 -19.90 9.27 -23.22
N ALA A 247 -20.09 10.25 -22.35
CA ALA A 247 -19.30 10.39 -21.13
C ALA A 247 -19.40 9.14 -20.24
N ASN A 248 -20.58 8.52 -20.14
CA ASN A 248 -20.75 7.29 -19.37
C ASN A 248 -20.20 6.06 -20.07
N LEU A 249 -20.37 5.95 -21.39
CA LEU A 249 -19.79 4.86 -22.18
C LEU A 249 -18.26 4.87 -22.09
N LEU A 250 -17.64 6.04 -22.23
CA LEU A 250 -16.20 6.26 -22.08
C LEU A 250 -15.73 6.08 -20.63
N CYS A 251 -16.63 5.98 -19.66
CA CYS A 251 -16.34 5.75 -18.24
C CYS A 251 -16.50 4.26 -17.84
N ILE A 252 -16.96 3.36 -18.71
CA ILE A 252 -17.23 1.95 -18.35
C ILE A 252 -16.00 1.24 -17.79
N TRP A 253 -14.81 1.56 -18.28
CA TRP A 253 -13.56 0.95 -17.80
C TRP A 253 -13.17 1.44 -16.40
N TRP A 254 -13.73 2.57 -15.93
CA TRP A 254 -13.38 3.19 -14.66
C TRP A 254 -14.25 2.71 -13.51
N ASN A 255 -13.63 2.59 -12.34
CA ASN A 255 -14.30 2.33 -11.06
C ASN A 255 -13.56 3.09 -9.93
N PRO A 256 -14.19 3.41 -8.80
CA PRO A 256 -13.55 4.16 -7.71
C PRO A 256 -12.34 3.46 -7.07
N LYS A 257 -12.16 2.16 -7.30
CA LYS A 257 -11.02 1.36 -6.84
C LYS A 257 -10.01 1.10 -7.97
N PHE A 258 -10.07 1.85 -9.08
CA PHE A 258 -9.25 1.63 -10.27
C PHE A 258 -7.76 1.48 -9.91
N VAL A 259 -7.21 2.44 -9.17
CA VAL A 259 -5.81 2.40 -8.74
C VAL A 259 -5.49 1.18 -7.86
N GLN A 260 -6.44 0.73 -7.03
CA GLN A 260 -6.25 -0.40 -6.11
C GLN A 260 -6.24 -1.74 -6.85
N VAL A 261 -7.10 -1.88 -7.86
CA VAL A 261 -7.16 -3.06 -8.75
C VAL A 261 -5.82 -3.25 -9.46
N PHE A 262 -5.25 -2.19 -10.02
CA PHE A 262 -4.02 -2.28 -10.82
C PHE A 262 -2.72 -2.26 -10.01
N ARG A 263 -2.70 -1.70 -8.79
CA ARG A 263 -1.49 -1.68 -7.93
C ARG A 263 -1.27 -2.97 -7.14
N GLY A 264 -2.10 -4.00 -7.31
CA GLY A 264 -1.89 -5.32 -6.73
C GLY A 264 -2.13 -5.36 -5.22
N PHE A 265 -3.27 -4.85 -4.77
CA PHE A 265 -3.67 -4.99 -3.36
C PHE A 265 -4.05 -6.45 -3.06
N SER A 266 -3.51 -7.02 -1.98
CA SER A 266 -3.71 -8.42 -1.61
C SER A 266 -5.06 -8.73 -0.94
N LYS A 267 -5.92 -7.72 -0.76
CA LYS A 267 -7.24 -7.86 -0.12
C LYS A 267 -8.34 -7.98 -1.16
N HIS A 268 -9.33 -8.84 -0.90
CA HIS A 268 -10.50 -8.97 -1.76
C HIS A 268 -11.25 -7.63 -1.86
N ILE A 269 -11.52 -7.20 -3.09
CA ILE A 269 -12.21 -5.93 -3.37
C ILE A 269 -13.72 -6.20 -3.32
N HIS A 270 -14.37 -5.71 -2.28
CA HIS A 270 -15.82 -5.78 -2.13
C HIS A 270 -16.50 -4.62 -2.87
N GLY A 271 -17.76 -4.80 -3.31
CA GLY A 271 -18.57 -3.73 -3.89
C GLY A 271 -18.42 -3.53 -5.41
N LEU A 272 -17.38 -4.09 -6.05
CA LEU A 272 -17.12 -3.89 -7.49
C LEU A 272 -18.29 -4.36 -8.38
N SER A 273 -18.87 -5.52 -8.08
CA SER A 273 -20.03 -6.02 -8.83
C SER A 273 -21.25 -5.09 -8.66
N GLN A 274 -21.52 -4.61 -7.45
CA GLN A 274 -22.60 -3.68 -7.16
C GLN A 274 -22.40 -2.35 -7.89
N TRP A 275 -21.17 -1.82 -7.93
CA TRP A 275 -20.83 -0.62 -8.70
C TRP A 275 -21.24 -0.74 -10.16
N TYR A 276 -20.85 -1.83 -10.83
CA TYR A 276 -21.19 -2.06 -12.24
C TYR A 276 -22.69 -2.30 -12.47
N ILE A 277 -23.38 -2.92 -11.52
CA ILE A 277 -24.85 -3.02 -11.56
C ILE A 277 -25.48 -1.62 -11.54
N PHE A 278 -25.03 -0.71 -10.66
CA PHE A 278 -25.52 0.66 -10.64
C PHE A 278 -25.19 1.45 -11.91
N GLN A 279 -23.99 1.27 -12.49
CA GLN A 279 -23.67 1.89 -13.79
C GLN A 279 -24.58 1.36 -14.92
N GLY A 280 -24.86 0.06 -14.93
CA GLY A 280 -25.82 -0.53 -15.86
C GLY A 280 -27.24 0.02 -15.69
N LEU A 281 -27.71 0.16 -14.45
CA LEU A 281 -29.01 0.76 -14.15
C LEU A 281 -29.09 2.23 -14.59
N VAL A 282 -28.03 3.02 -14.38
CA VAL A 282 -27.96 4.41 -14.86
C VAL A 282 -28.07 4.47 -16.38
N LEU A 283 -27.35 3.61 -17.11
CA LEU A 283 -27.45 3.52 -18.57
C LEU A 283 -28.85 3.12 -19.03
N LEU A 284 -29.47 2.17 -18.33
CA LEU A 284 -30.84 1.73 -18.60
C LEU A 284 -31.84 2.87 -18.39
N VAL A 285 -31.79 3.55 -17.25
CA VAL A 285 -32.67 4.70 -16.94
C VAL A 285 -32.47 5.83 -17.95
N ARG A 286 -31.23 6.09 -18.38
CA ARG A 286 -30.94 7.06 -19.46
C ARG A 286 -31.60 6.65 -20.77
N PHE A 287 -31.41 5.41 -21.20
CA PHE A 287 -32.00 4.90 -22.44
C PHE A 287 -33.52 4.98 -22.41
N LEU A 288 -34.16 4.50 -21.34
CA LEU A 288 -35.62 4.57 -21.17
C LEU A 288 -36.09 6.03 -21.10
N GLY A 289 -35.39 6.89 -20.37
CA GLY A 289 -35.72 8.30 -20.24
C GLY A 289 -35.79 9.02 -21.58
N VAL A 290 -34.83 8.76 -22.48
CA VAL A 290 -34.84 9.32 -23.84
C VAL A 290 -35.99 8.78 -24.67
N ARG A 291 -36.27 7.47 -24.60
CA ARG A 291 -37.37 6.85 -25.34
C ARG A 291 -38.73 7.37 -24.90
N ILE A 292 -38.98 7.39 -23.59
CA ILE A 292 -40.26 7.82 -23.01
C ILE A 292 -40.46 9.33 -23.26
N ALA A 293 -39.43 10.16 -23.10
CA ALA A 293 -39.51 11.59 -23.43
C ALA A 293 -39.81 11.83 -24.92
N GLY A 294 -39.23 11.02 -25.81
CA GLY A 294 -39.53 11.07 -27.24
C GLY A 294 -40.98 10.72 -27.59
N PHE A 295 -41.59 9.76 -26.88
CA PHE A 295 -43.02 9.44 -27.05
C PHE A 295 -43.94 10.48 -26.42
N ALA A 296 -43.56 11.04 -25.27
CA ALA A 296 -44.35 12.06 -24.57
C ALA A 296 -44.42 13.39 -25.33
N GLY A 297 -43.36 13.76 -26.05
CA GLY A 297 -43.32 14.98 -26.87
C GLY A 297 -44.16 14.93 -28.16
N ALA A 298 -44.73 13.78 -28.51
CA ALA A 298 -45.57 13.62 -29.71
C ALA A 298 -47.07 13.82 -29.47
N GLY A 299 -47.50 14.00 -28.20
CA GLY A 299 -48.91 14.22 -27.84
C GLY A 299 -49.21 15.68 -27.51
N GLU A 300 -50.11 16.31 -28.26
CA GLU A 300 -50.65 17.63 -27.92
C GLU A 300 -51.38 17.58 -26.56
N GLY A 301 -50.86 18.28 -25.56
CA GLY A 301 -51.64 18.63 -24.36
C GLY A 301 -51.22 18.04 -23.00
N ARG A 302 -49.98 17.58 -22.77
CA ARG A 302 -49.60 17.05 -21.44
C ARG A 302 -48.23 17.52 -20.89
N THR A 303 -47.96 18.82 -20.93
CA THR A 303 -46.73 19.45 -20.40
C THR A 303 -46.47 19.12 -18.91
N SER A 304 -47.51 19.04 -18.09
CA SER A 304 -47.39 18.70 -16.65
C SER A 304 -46.90 17.27 -16.40
N ALA A 305 -47.34 16.30 -17.21
CA ALA A 305 -46.89 14.91 -17.12
C ALA A 305 -45.42 14.78 -17.56
N GLN A 306 -45.02 15.55 -18.58
CA GLN A 306 -43.63 15.60 -19.05
C GLN A 306 -42.69 16.17 -17.99
N ILE A 307 -43.05 17.30 -17.35
CA ILE A 307 -42.26 17.91 -16.27
C ILE A 307 -42.11 16.92 -15.10
N SER A 308 -43.21 16.30 -14.68
CA SER A 308 -43.22 15.33 -13.58
C SER A 308 -42.33 14.11 -13.88
N LEU A 309 -42.35 13.62 -15.12
CA LEU A 309 -41.50 12.53 -15.58
C LEU A 309 -40.01 12.91 -15.54
N HIS A 310 -39.63 14.07 -16.08
CA HIS A 310 -38.22 14.50 -16.05
C HIS A 310 -37.72 14.73 -14.63
N ALA A 311 -38.56 15.28 -13.74
CA ALA A 311 -38.23 15.43 -12.32
C ALA A 311 -37.99 14.07 -11.63
N LEU A 312 -38.89 13.10 -11.85
CA LEU A 312 -38.74 11.75 -11.31
C LEU A 312 -37.46 11.08 -11.82
N LEU A 313 -37.20 11.14 -13.12
CA LEU A 313 -36.00 10.55 -13.73
C LEU A 313 -34.71 11.20 -13.20
N ALA A 314 -34.70 12.52 -13.02
CA ALA A 314 -33.57 13.23 -12.41
C ALA A 314 -33.31 12.75 -10.97
N ILE A 315 -34.37 12.63 -10.15
CA ILE A 315 -34.26 12.11 -8.78
C ILE A 315 -33.73 10.69 -8.76
N VAL A 316 -34.28 9.79 -9.59
CA VAL A 316 -33.83 8.39 -9.68
C VAL A 316 -32.34 8.31 -10.03
N VAL A 317 -31.88 9.11 -10.99
CA VAL A 317 -30.46 9.15 -11.38
C VAL A 317 -29.58 9.63 -10.22
N VAL A 318 -29.97 10.71 -9.54
CA VAL A 318 -29.22 11.22 -8.38
C VAL A 318 -29.13 10.15 -7.28
N VAL A 319 -30.23 9.46 -7.00
CA VAL A 319 -30.27 8.36 -6.03
C VAL A 319 -29.35 7.21 -6.45
N LEU A 320 -29.38 6.78 -7.73
CA LEU A 320 -28.49 5.73 -8.22
C LEU A 320 -27.01 6.11 -8.11
N TYR A 321 -26.67 7.37 -8.41
CA TYR A 321 -25.31 7.89 -8.25
C TYR A 321 -24.88 7.95 -6.77
N ALA A 322 -25.78 8.35 -5.87
CA ALA A 322 -25.51 8.37 -4.43
C ALA A 322 -25.34 6.94 -3.87
N LEU A 323 -26.18 5.99 -4.29
CA LEU A 323 -26.05 4.59 -3.91
C LEU A 323 -24.75 3.98 -4.43
N ALA A 324 -24.37 4.27 -5.67
CA ALA A 324 -23.10 3.82 -6.24
C ALA A 324 -21.89 4.33 -5.44
N GLN A 325 -21.92 5.56 -4.93
CA GLN A 325 -20.85 6.08 -4.06
C GLN A 325 -20.84 5.43 -2.66
N ASN A 326 -22.02 5.07 -2.13
CA ASN A 326 -22.17 4.52 -0.79
C ASN A 326 -21.82 3.03 -0.69
N VAL A 327 -21.96 2.27 -1.78
CA VAL A 327 -21.49 0.88 -1.90
C VAL A 327 -20.02 0.74 -1.51
N ASP A 328 -19.24 1.80 -1.68
CA ASP A 328 -17.77 1.75 -1.64
C ASP A 328 -17.13 2.24 -0.35
N GLY A 329 -17.90 2.58 0.69
CA GLY A 329 -17.34 3.05 1.97
C GLY A 329 -16.40 4.27 1.81
N TYR A 330 -16.59 5.06 0.75
CA TYR A 330 -15.76 6.24 0.42
C TYR A 330 -15.80 7.29 1.54
N THR A 331 -16.86 7.30 2.34
CA THR A 331 -17.04 8.23 3.46
C THR A 331 -16.20 7.91 4.67
N ASP A 332 -15.69 6.69 4.85
CA ASP A 332 -14.94 6.33 6.07
C ASP A 332 -13.43 6.61 5.93
N GLU A 333 -12.86 6.53 4.73
CA GLU A 333 -11.45 6.89 4.55
C GLU A 333 -11.21 8.40 4.62
N ALA A 334 -12.07 9.22 4.01
CA ALA A 334 -11.95 10.69 4.08
C ALA A 334 -12.24 11.24 5.48
N LYS A 335 -13.24 10.69 6.18
CA LYS A 335 -13.51 11.03 7.59
C LYS A 335 -12.41 10.52 8.51
N SER A 336 -11.87 9.31 8.31
CA SER A 336 -10.77 8.80 9.15
C SER A 336 -9.45 9.53 8.93
N LEU A 337 -9.17 10.02 7.71
CA LEU A 337 -7.99 10.85 7.45
C LEU A 337 -8.13 12.20 8.18
N ALA A 338 -9.28 12.85 8.06
CA ALA A 338 -9.58 14.12 8.74
C ALA A 338 -9.53 14.00 10.27
N GLN A 339 -10.09 12.91 10.82
CA GLN A 339 -10.13 12.65 12.25
C GLN A 339 -8.76 12.26 12.83
N ARG A 340 -7.87 11.68 12.03
CA ARG A 340 -6.48 11.37 12.44
C ARG A 340 -5.56 12.59 12.40
N THR A 341 -5.84 13.57 11.55
CA THR A 341 -5.17 14.88 11.55
C THR A 341 -5.62 15.82 12.66
N GLN A 342 -6.73 15.53 13.35
CA GLN A 342 -7.22 16.30 14.50
C GLN A 342 -6.76 15.72 15.86
N LEU A 343 -6.14 14.53 15.86
CA LEU A 343 -5.65 13.83 17.05
C LEU A 343 -4.12 13.73 17.13
N ALA A 344 -3.41 14.38 16.19
CA ALA A 344 -1.95 14.58 16.20
C ALA A 344 -1.68 16.08 16.22
#